data_AF-A0A352W9A2-F1
#
_entry.id   AF-A0A352W9A2-F1
#
_cell.length_a   1.000
_cell.length_b   1.000
_cell.length_c   1.000
_cell.angle_alpha   90.00
_cell.angle_beta   90.00
_cell.angle_gamma   90.00
#
_symmetry.space_group_name_H-M   'P 1'
#
loop_
_entity.id
_entity.type
_entity.pdbx_description
1 polymer ?
#
loop_
_entity_poly.entity_id
_entity_poly.type
_entity_poly.pdbx_seq_one_letter_code
_entity_poly.pdbx_strand_id
1 'polypeptide(L)'
;MARALAREGVRVAILDLNEAAARKVADGIRQEGGQAEAVPVNVLERRSVEAAREAVMGMFGRVDILINGAGGNKKEATAEKDF
;
A
#
# COMPACT_ATOMS: atom_id res chain seq x y z
N MET A 1 6.70 -5.99 5.73
CA MET A 1 7.38 -4.74 5.32
C MET A 1 6.84 -3.53 6.07
N ALA A 2 5.56 -3.14 5.91
CA ALA A 2 4.99 -1.93 6.53
C ALA A 2 5.27 -1.78 8.04
N ARG A 3 4.98 -2.80 8.85
CA ARG A 3 5.24 -2.79 10.31
C ARG A 3 6.71 -2.62 10.67
N ALA A 4 7.62 -3.22 9.90
CA ALA A 4 9.05 -3.11 10.14
C ALA A 4 9.54 -1.68 9.87
N LEU A 5 9.14 -1.08 8.74
CA LEU A 5 9.46 0.33 8.43
C LEU A 5 8.93 1.28 9.50
N ALA A 6 7.69 1.05 9.97
CA ALA A 6 7.12 1.88 11.02
C ALA A 6 7.89 1.81 12.34
N ARG A 7 8.46 0.64 12.69
CA ARG A 7 9.34 0.48 13.87
C ARG A 7 10.65 1.25 13.74
N GLU A 8 11.13 1.46 12.52
CA GLU A 8 12.27 2.33 12.22
C GLU A 8 11.91 3.83 12.14
N GLY A 9 10.69 4.21 12.56
CA GLY A 9 10.24 5.61 12.59
C GLY A 9 9.70 6.15 11.27
N VAL A 10 9.52 5.30 10.25
CA VAL A 10 8.95 5.71 8.96
C VAL A 10 7.44 5.93 9.11
N ARG A 11 6.93 7.03 8.52
CA ARG A 11 5.49 7.26 8.36
C ARG A 11 5.00 6.51 7.11
N VAL A 12 3.99 5.65 7.27
CA VAL A 12 3.62 4.68 6.22
C VAL A 12 2.21 4.92 5.68
N ALA A 13 2.07 5.17 4.38
CA ALA A 13 0.80 4.99 3.68
C ALA A 13 0.66 3.53 3.23
N ILE A 14 -0.45 2.87 3.57
CA ILE A 14 -0.74 1.49 3.14
C ILE A 14 -1.79 1.56 2.04
N LEU A 15 -1.34 1.30 0.81
CA LEU A 15 -2.14 1.36 -0.39
C LEU A 15 -2.60 -0.05 -0.77
N ASP A 16 -3.91 -0.29 -0.76
CA ASP A 16 -4.48 -1.61 -1.10
C ASP A 16 -5.86 -1.46 -1.75
N LEU A 17 -6.25 -2.41 -2.60
CA LEU A 17 -7.60 -2.50 -3.15
C LEU A 17 -8.62 -2.85 -2.06
N ASN A 18 -8.20 -3.67 -1.08
CA ASN A 18 -9.01 -4.02 0.07
C ASN A 18 -8.77 -3.04 1.23
N GLU A 19 -9.65 -2.04 1.33
CA GLU A 19 -9.57 -1.00 2.34
C GLU A 19 -9.57 -1.56 3.77
N ALA A 20 -10.39 -2.57 4.06
CA ALA A 20 -10.48 -3.16 5.40
C ALA A 20 -9.17 -3.85 5.81
N ALA A 21 -8.50 -4.52 4.86
CA ALA A 21 -7.20 -5.12 5.09
C ALA A 21 -6.12 -4.05 5.35
N ALA A 22 -6.09 -2.98 4.56
CA ALA A 22 -5.17 -1.86 4.75
C ALA A 22 -5.38 -1.19 6.12
N ARG A 23 -6.64 -0.90 6.49
CA ARG A 23 -7.00 -0.32 7.80
C ARG A 23 -6.52 -1.17 8.96
N LYS A 24 -6.74 -2.48 8.92
CA LYS A 24 -6.28 -3.41 9.96
C LYS A 24 -4.76 -3.33 10.19
N VAL A 25 -3.98 -3.17 9.12
CA VAL A 25 -2.52 -3.03 9.23
C VAL A 25 -2.15 -1.66 9.78
N ALA A 26 -2.77 -0.58 9.28
CA ALA A 26 -2.55 0.79 9.76
C ALA A 26 -2.87 0.91 11.26
N ASP A 27 -4.02 0.40 11.69
CA ASP A 27 -4.46 0.39 13.10
C ASP A 27 -3.46 -0.35 13.99
N GLY A 28 -3.00 -1.52 13.55
CA GLY A 28 -1.98 -2.26 14.28
C GLY A 28 -0.67 -1.49 14.42
N ILE A 29 -0.23 -0.78 13.38
CA ILE A 29 0.96 0.07 13.46
C ILE A 29 0.74 1.24 14.43
N ARG A 30 -0.42 1.89 14.39
CA ARG A 30 -0.76 2.99 15.30
C ARG A 30 -0.84 2.54 16.76
N GLN A 31 -1.39 1.35 17.02
CA GLN A 31 -1.41 0.73 18.35
C GLN A 31 0.00 0.42 18.88
N GLU A 32 0.95 0.11 17.99
CA GLU A 32 2.37 -0.10 18.32
C GLU A 32 3.15 1.23 18.48
N GLY A 33 2.48 2.39 18.38
CA GLY A 33 3.08 3.72 18.51
C GLY A 33 3.69 4.30 17.23
N GLY A 34 3.56 3.58 16.11
CA GLY A 34 3.99 4.07 14.79
C GLY A 34 2.97 4.99 14.12
N GLN A 35 3.33 5.54 12.96
CA GLN A 35 2.45 6.39 12.15
C GLN A 35 2.10 5.67 10.85
N ALA A 36 0.82 5.36 10.64
CA ALA A 36 0.35 4.77 9.41
C ALA A 36 -1.08 5.15 9.07
N GLU A 37 -1.36 5.32 7.78
CA GLU A 37 -2.70 5.60 7.25
C GLU A 37 -3.02 4.66 6.09
N ALA A 38 -4.28 4.22 6.02
CA ALA A 38 -4.76 3.34 4.96
C ALA A 38 -5.38 4.16 3.83
N VAL A 39 -5.01 3.84 2.58
CA VAL A 39 -5.51 4.52 1.38
C VAL A 39 -6.03 3.48 0.39
N PRO A 40 -7.35 3.41 0.14
CA PRO A 40 -7.89 2.50 -0.86
C PRO A 40 -7.40 2.89 -2.25
N VAL A 41 -6.87 1.93 -3.01
CA VAL A 41 -6.40 2.18 -4.38
C VAL A 41 -6.56 0.94 -5.26
N ASN A 42 -7.08 1.14 -6.47
CA ASN A 42 -6.94 0.19 -7.56
C ASN A 42 -5.72 0.58 -8.42
N VAL A 43 -4.61 -0.15 -8.29
CA VAL A 43 -3.37 0.16 -9.03
C VAL A 43 -3.49 -0.04 -10.54
N LEU A 44 -4.54 -0.72 -11.01
CA LEU A 44 -4.84 -0.89 -12.44
C LEU A 44 -5.57 0.33 -13.02
N GLU A 45 -6.09 1.23 -12.18
CA GLU A 45 -6.85 2.40 -12.60
C GLU A 45 -6.08 3.69 -12.31
N ARG A 46 -5.66 4.37 -13.39
CA ARG A 46 -4.85 5.58 -13.26
C ARG A 46 -5.49 6.68 -12.39
N ARG A 47 -6.79 6.91 -12.52
CA ARG A 47 -7.50 7.90 -11.71
C ARG A 47 -7.49 7.54 -10.21
N SER A 48 -7.58 6.25 -9.89
CA SER A 48 -7.51 5.78 -8.51
C SER A 48 -6.10 6.03 -7.93
N VAL A 49 -5.05 5.76 -8.72
CA VAL A 49 -3.66 6.04 -8.33
C VAL A 49 -3.41 7.54 -8.14
N GLU A 50 -3.95 8.39 -9.02
CA GLU A 50 -3.84 9.85 -8.90
C GLU A 50 -4.54 10.35 -7.62
N ALA A 51 -5.74 9.85 -7.31
CA ALA A 51 -6.44 10.18 -6.05
C ALA A 51 -5.67 9.72 -4.81
N ALA A 52 -5.10 8.51 -4.84
CA ALA A 52 -4.27 7.99 -3.75
C ALA A 52 -3.01 8.85 -3.57
N ARG A 53 -2.38 9.29 -4.66
CA ARG A 53 -1.24 10.22 -4.62
C ARG A 53 -1.61 11.52 -3.92
N GLU A 54 -2.73 12.15 -4.31
CA GLU A 54 -3.17 13.40 -3.68
C GLU A 54 -3.45 13.22 -2.18
N ALA A 55 -4.09 12.12 -1.79
CA ALA A 55 -4.31 11.80 -0.38
C ALA A 55 -2.99 11.64 0.40
N VAL A 56 -2.04 10.87 -0.14
CA VAL A 56 -0.72 10.64 0.49
C VAL A 56 0.06 11.95 0.63
N MET A 57 0.06 12.79 -0.42
CA MET A 57 0.70 14.10 -0.39
C MET A 57 0.03 15.04 0.61
N GLY A 58 -1.31 15.01 0.71
CA GLY A 58 -2.04 15.79 1.71
C GLY A 58 -1.73 15.39 3.16
N MET A 59 -1.47 14.10 3.41
CA MET A 59 -1.13 13.59 4.75
C MET A 59 0.33 13.84 5.14
N PHE A 60 1.28 13.62 4.23
CA PHE A 60 2.70 13.56 4.56
C PHE A 60 3.58 14.63 3.92
N GLY A 61 3.07 15.34 2.91
CA GLY A 61 3.74 16.39 2.16
C GLY A 61 4.80 15.91 1.15
N ARG A 62 5.27 14.67 1.26
CA ARG A 62 6.27 14.06 0.37
C ARG A 62 6.21 12.54 0.41
N VAL A 63 6.80 11.90 -0.59
CA VAL A 63 7.05 10.44 -0.65
C VAL A 63 8.54 10.21 -0.86
N ASP A 64 9.16 9.49 0.08
CA ASP A 64 10.60 9.17 0.05
C ASP A 64 10.88 7.77 -0.49
N ILE A 65 9.95 6.85 -0.24
CA ILE A 65 10.09 5.43 -0.56
C ILE A 65 8.79 4.96 -1.20
N LEU A 66 8.88 4.31 -2.35
CA LEU A 66 7.78 3.60 -3.00
C LEU A 66 8.10 2.11 -3.05
N ILE A 67 7.20 1.29 -2.50
CA ILE A 67 7.30 -0.18 -2.56
C ILE A 67 6.12 -0.69 -3.39
N ASN A 68 6.42 -1.19 -4.59
CA ASN A 68 5.41 -1.83 -5.45
C ASN A 68 5.17 -3.27 -4.97
N GLY A 69 4.32 -3.42 -3.96
CA GLY A 69 3.96 -4.71 -3.37
C GLY A 69 2.67 -5.32 -3.92
N ALA A 70 1.86 -4.56 -4.67
CA ALA A 70 0.63 -5.06 -5.27
C ALA A 70 0.95 -6.04 -6.41
N GLY A 71 0.39 -7.24 -6.32
CA GLY A 71 0.64 -8.31 -7.28
C GLY A 71 0.22 -9.65 -6.71
N GLY A 72 0.21 -10.67 -7.56
CA GLY A 72 -0.19 -12.01 -7.20
C GLY A 72 -0.28 -12.86 -8.46
N ASN A 73 -0.20 -14.17 -8.30
CA ASN A 73 -0.34 -15.08 -9.42
C ASN A 73 -1.82 -15.46 -9.62
N LYS A 74 -2.27 -15.49 -10.87
CA LYS A 74 -3.55 -16.11 -11.24
C LYS A 74 -3.24 -17.41 -11.97
N LYS A 75 -3.92 -18.51 -11.62
CA LYS A 75 -3.62 -19.83 -12.20
C LYS A 75 -3.75 -19.79 -13.73
N GLU A 76 -4.71 -19.02 -14.22
CA GLU A 76 -5.04 -18.81 -15.63
C GLU A 76 -4.01 -17.94 -16.38
N ALA A 77 -3.13 -17.25 -15.65
CA ALA A 77 -2.06 -16.42 -16.21
C ALA A 77 -0.69 -17.14 -16.21
N THR A 78 -0.68 -18.45 -15.94
CA THR A 78 0.53 -19.27 -16.05
C THR A 78 0.83 -19.46 -17.53
N ALA A 79 2.01 -19.03 -17.99
CA ALA A 79 2.47 -19.35 -19.33
C ALA A 79 2.54 -20.87 -19.46
N GLU A 80 1.83 -21.43 -20.45
CA GLU A 80 2.06 -22.81 -20.84
C GLU A 80 3.50 -22.92 -21.36
N LYS A 81 4.14 -24.08 -21.12
CA LYS A 81 5.46 -24.32 -21.68
C LYS A 81 5.30 -24.41 -23.20
N ASP A 82 5.82 -23.42 -23.92
CA ASP A 82 6.02 -23.50 -25.37
C ASP A 82 7.10 -24.56 -25.66
N PHE A 83 6.72 -25.85 -25.64
CA PHE A 83 7.53 -26.97 -26.16
C PHE A 83 6.63 -28.09 -26.68
#